data_AF-A0A529X7D7-F1
#
_entry.id   AF-A0A529X7D7-F1
#
_cell.length_a   1.000
_cell.length_b   1.000
_cell.length_c   1.000
_cell.angle_alpha   90.00
_cell.angle_beta   90.00
_cell.angle_gamma   90.00
#
_symmetry.space_group_name_H-M   'P 1'
#
loop_
_entity.id
_entity.type
_entity.pdbx_description
1 polymer ?
#
loop_
_entity_poly.entity_id
_entity_poly.type
_entity_poly.pdbx_seq_one_letter_code
_entity_poly.pdbx_strand_id
1 'polypeptide(L)' 'MSQERSDTLVLFGATGDLAHKKIFPALYQMVAKGTLAEPVIGVA' A
#
# COMPACT_ATOMS: atom_id res chain seq x y z
N MET A 1 -20.06 4.93 -16.03
CA MET A 1 -19.57 5.78 -14.94
C MET A 1 -18.06 5.60 -14.86
N SER A 2 -17.30 6.68 -14.85
CA SER A 2 -15.83 6.62 -14.67
C SER A 2 -15.56 6.21 -13.23
N GLN A 3 -14.81 5.14 -13.01
CA GLN A 3 -14.41 4.78 -11.66
C GLN A 3 -13.33 5.76 -11.19
N GLU A 4 -13.64 6.56 -10.18
CA GLU A 4 -12.67 7.47 -9.59
C GLU A 4 -11.54 6.66 -8.94
N ARG A 5 -10.30 7.07 -9.24
CA ARG A 5 -9.12 6.42 -8.71
C ARG A 5 -8.86 6.93 -7.30
N SER A 6 -8.68 6.00 -6.36
CA SER A 6 -8.24 6.34 -5.01
C SER A 6 -6.87 7.02 -5.04
N ASP A 7 -6.70 8.03 -4.20
CA ASP A 7 -5.50 8.86 -4.08
C ASP A 7 -4.65 8.51 -2.83
N THR A 8 -5.06 7.52 -2.03
CA THR A 8 -4.37 7.04 -0.83
C THR A 8 -4.70 5.56 -0.55
N LEU A 9 -3.73 4.83 0.01
CA LEU A 9 -3.90 3.46 0.51
C LEU A 9 -3.76 3.44 2.04
N VAL A 10 -4.77 2.94 2.76
CA VAL A 10 -4.70 2.75 4.22
C VAL A 10 -4.60 1.27 4.55
N LEU A 11 -3.51 0.87 5.23
CA LEU A 11 -3.25 -0.49 5.68
C LEU A 11 -3.56 -0.64 7.17
N PHE A 12 -4.70 -1.23 7.49
CA PHE A 12 -5.03 -1.63 8.86
C PHE A 12 -4.35 -2.95 9.23
N GLY A 13 -3.83 -3.04 10.45
CA GLY A 13 -2.98 -4.15 10.89
C GLY A 13 -1.55 -4.04 10.35
N ALA A 14 -1.03 -2.82 10.22
CA ALA A 14 0.29 -2.55 9.66
C ALA A 14 1.45 -3.23 10.41
N THR A 15 1.23 -3.62 11.68
CA THR A 15 2.22 -4.35 12.51
C THR A 15 2.09 -5.87 12.42
N GLY A 16 1.12 -6.39 11.64
CA GLY A 16 0.87 -7.83 11.52
C GLY A 16 1.92 -8.58 10.70
N ASP A 17 2.00 -9.90 10.90
CA ASP A 17 2.98 -10.77 10.23
C ASP A 17 2.88 -10.72 8.69
N LEU A 18 1.65 -10.65 8.16
CA LEU A 18 1.41 -10.51 6.73
C LEU A 18 1.89 -9.16 6.20
N ALA A 19 1.70 -8.08 6.97
CA ALA A 19 2.15 -6.75 6.59
C ALA A 19 3.67 -6.75 6.40
N HIS A 20 4.39 -7.30 7.37
CA HIS A 20 5.85 -7.41 7.34
C HIS A 20 6.37 -8.36 6.25
N LYS A 21 5.81 -9.57 6.15
CA LYS A 21 6.37 -10.61 5.27
C LYS A 21 5.98 -10.46 3.80
N LYS A 22 4.88 -9.78 3.49
CA LYS A 22 4.31 -9.75 2.12
C LYS A 22 3.91 -8.36 1.66
N ILE A 23 3.17 -7.60 2.46
CA ILE A 23 2.57 -6.34 1.99
C ILE A 23 3.64 -5.27 1.80
N PHE A 24 4.50 -5.01 2.79
CA PHE A 24 5.57 -4.02 2.63
C PHE A 24 6.56 -4.38 1.52
N PRO A 25 7.03 -5.64 1.38
CA PRO A 25 7.84 -6.03 0.23
C PRO A 25 7.15 -5.77 -1.12
N ALA A 26 5.85 -6.04 -1.23
CA ALA A 26 5.09 -5.78 -2.46
C ALA A 26 4.95 -4.27 -2.75
N LEU A 27 4.57 -3.48 -1.75
CA LEU A 27 4.45 -2.02 -1.86
C LEU A 27 5.78 -1.37 -2.25
N TYR A 28 6.88 -1.81 -1.63
CA TYR A 28 8.22 -1.37 -1.99
C TYR A 28 8.52 -1.63 -3.48
N GLN A 29 8.22 -2.82 -3.99
CA GLN A 29 8.41 -3.16 -5.40
C GLN A 29 7.50 -2.34 -6.33
N MET A 30 6.28 -2.01 -5.90
CA MET A 30 5.36 -1.17 -6.67
C MET A 30 5.87 0.27 -6.77
N VAL A 31 6.37 0.83 -5.67
CA VAL A 31 7.02 2.15 -5.67
C VAL A 31 8.26 2.14 -6.55
N ALA A 32 9.12 1.11 -6.43
CA ALA A 32 10.33 0.97 -7.24
C ALA A 32 10.03 0.87 -8.75
N LYS A 33 8.89 0.28 -9.13
CA LYS A 33 8.41 0.17 -10.52
C LYS A 33 7.62 1.40 -11.00
N GLY A 34 7.37 2.38 -10.13
CA GLY A 34 6.57 3.56 -10.44
C GLY A 34 5.07 3.28 -10.61
N THR A 35 4.57 2.13 -10.15
CA THR A 35 3.14 1.77 -10.25
C THR A 35 2.33 2.17 -9.02
N LEU A 36 2.99 2.66 -7.97
CA LEU A 36 2.38 3.26 -6.79
C LEU A 36 3.10 4.58 -6.49
N ALA A 37 2.36 5.68 -6.58
CA ALA A 37 2.85 7.02 -6.28
C ALA A 37 2.09 7.67 -5.10
N GLU A 38 0.95 7.08 -4.75
CA GLU A 38 0.04 7.56 -3.72
C GLU A 38 0.57 7.24 -2.31
N PRO A 39 0.21 8.05 -1.29
CA PRO A 39 0.59 7.78 0.09
C PRO A 39 0.06 6.44 0.60
N VAL A 40 0.88 5.78 1.44
CA VAL A 40 0.47 4.60 2.21
C VAL A 40 0.45 4.95 3.70
N ILE A 41 -0.70 4.81 4.35
CA ILE A 41 -0.89 5.06 5.78
C ILE A 41 -1.07 3.73 6.51
N GLY A 42 -0.16 3.42 7.44
CA GLY A 42 -0.28 2.25 8.31
C GLY A 42 -1.05 2.56 9.59
N VAL A 43 -1.97 1.68 10.00
CA VAL A 43 -2.73 1.76 11.25
C VAL A 43 -2.62 0.42 11.99
N ALA A 44 -2.36 0.45 13.30
CA ALA A 44 -2.29 -0.73 14.16
C ALA A 44 -2.54 -0.38 15.62
#